data_AF-A0A1F7V6C4-F1
#
_entry.id   AF-A0A1F7V6C4-F1
#
_cell.length_a   1.000
_cell.length_b   1.000
_cell.length_c   1.000
_cell.angle_alpha   90.00
_cell.angle_beta   90.00
_cell.angle_gamma   90.00
#
_symmetry.space_group_name_H-M   'P 1'
#
loop_
_entity.id
_entity.type
_entity.pdbx_description
1 polymer ?
#
loop_
_entity_poly.entity_id
_entity_poly.type
_entity_poly.pdbx_seq_one_letter_code
_entity_poly.pdbx_strand_id
1 'polypeptide(L)'
;MFIVLFFFVAAFLYGFSLGRDRVIVVLVSLYMSLAVVNYAPFIKNLNPEINIATSLFAFKISAFLGIFLALFFFLSRSAILHSLARNSPPGQWWQVLLFSVLHTGLLVSIILSFLPADIINHLSPATQYVFTSEFGRFLWITLPILAMVGLT
;
A
#
# COMPACT_ATOMS: atom_id res chain seq x y z
N MET A 1 5.43 17.77 7.51
CA MET A 1 5.61 16.57 6.66
C MET A 1 5.90 15.28 7.45
N PHE A 2 6.41 15.34 8.69
CA PHE A 2 6.65 14.16 9.55
C PHE A 2 5.38 13.45 10.04
N ILE A 3 4.27 14.18 10.19
CA ILE A 3 2.99 13.66 10.71
C ILE A 3 2.34 12.61 9.80
N VAL A 4 2.42 12.76 8.47
CA VAL A 4 1.85 11.78 7.54
C VAL A 4 2.65 10.48 7.59
N LEU A 5 3.98 10.57 7.60
CA LEU A 5 4.86 9.42 7.75
C LEU A 5 4.69 8.74 9.11
N PHE A 6 4.53 9.51 10.19
CA PHE A 6 4.25 8.98 11.52
C PHE A 6 2.90 8.28 11.60
N PHE A 7 1.85 8.81 10.98
CA PHE A 7 0.56 8.12 10.85
C PHE A 7 0.66 6.85 10.01
N PHE A 8 1.47 6.90 8.95
CA PHE A 8 1.78 5.76 8.09
C PHE A 8 2.42 4.63 8.89
N VAL A 9 3.48 4.95 9.64
CA VAL A 9 4.23 4.01 10.47
C VAL A 9 3.38 3.54 11.64
N ALA A 10 2.59 4.41 12.27
CA ALA A 10 1.70 4.04 13.37
C ALA A 10 0.60 3.08 12.89
N ALA A 11 -0.03 3.34 11.73
CA ALA A 11 -1.01 2.44 11.16
C ALA A 11 -0.38 1.11 10.71
N PHE A 12 0.84 1.16 10.19
CA PHE A 12 1.60 -0.02 9.79
C PHE A 12 1.99 -0.90 11.00
N LEU A 13 2.49 -0.28 12.07
CA LEU A 13 2.83 -0.95 13.34
C LEU A 13 1.58 -1.48 14.04
N TYR A 14 0.46 -0.77 13.96
CA TYR A 14 -0.82 -1.28 14.48
C TYR A 14 -1.33 -2.45 13.65
N GLY A 15 -1.16 -2.42 12.33
CA GLY A 15 -1.45 -3.53 11.42
C GLY A 15 -0.59 -4.78 11.69
N PHE A 16 0.67 -4.58 12.08
CA PHE A 16 1.59 -5.67 12.47
C PHE A 16 1.15 -6.38 13.76
N SER A 17 0.49 -5.67 14.68
CA SER A 17 -0.09 -6.24 15.90
C SER A 17 -1.33 -7.12 15.64
N LEU A 18 -1.93 -7.01 14.45
CA LEU A 18 -3.23 -7.61 14.12
C LEU A 18 -3.14 -8.94 13.36
N GLY A 19 -2.20 -9.82 13.72
CA GLY A 19 -2.23 -11.27 13.39
C GLY A 19 -2.21 -11.68 11.90
N ARG A 20 -1.99 -12.98 11.66
CA ARG A 20 -1.93 -13.60 10.31
C ARG A 20 -3.22 -13.45 9.51
N ASP A 21 -4.37 -13.46 10.19
CA ASP A 21 -5.69 -13.48 9.54
C ASP A 21 -6.02 -12.22 8.75
N ARG A 22 -5.20 -11.17 8.87
CA ARG A 22 -5.41 -9.89 8.19
C ARG A 22 -4.47 -9.64 7.02
N VAL A 23 -3.61 -10.60 6.65
CA VAL A 23 -2.73 -10.49 5.47
C VAL A 23 -3.56 -10.22 4.21
N ILE A 24 -4.62 -10.99 3.98
CA ILE A 24 -5.52 -10.82 2.83
C ILE A 24 -6.22 -9.45 2.89
N VAL A 25 -6.63 -9.02 4.08
CA VAL A 25 -7.28 -7.72 4.28
C VAL A 25 -6.36 -6.57 3.90
N VAL A 26 -5.10 -6.62 4.37
CA VAL A 26 -4.09 -5.61 4.02
C VAL A 26 -3.89 -5.59 2.51
N LEU A 27 -3.70 -6.75 1.90
CA LEU A 27 -3.48 -6.88 0.48
C LEU A 27 -4.64 -6.27 -0.32
N VAL A 28 -5.86 -6.72 -0.10
CA VAL A 28 -7.06 -6.24 -0.79
C VAL A 28 -7.24 -4.73 -0.61
N SER A 29 -7.06 -4.21 0.60
CA SER A 29 -7.14 -2.77 0.88
C SER A 29 -6.09 -1.96 0.12
N LEU A 30 -4.86 -2.48 -0.05
CA LEU A 30 -3.81 -1.81 -0.82
C LEU A 30 -4.19 -1.69 -2.29
N TYR A 31 -4.61 -2.79 -2.94
CA TYR A 31 -4.99 -2.76 -4.37
C TYR A 31 -6.25 -1.94 -4.61
N MET A 32 -7.27 -2.09 -3.77
CA MET A 32 -8.50 -1.33 -3.91
C MET A 32 -8.25 0.17 -3.71
N SER A 33 -7.46 0.55 -2.70
CA SER A 33 -7.10 1.95 -2.51
C SER A 33 -6.31 2.52 -3.70
N LEU A 34 -5.33 1.76 -4.20
CA LEU A 34 -4.55 2.13 -5.38
C LEU A 34 -5.45 2.35 -6.60
N ALA A 35 -6.40 1.44 -6.84
CA ALA A 35 -7.37 1.56 -7.93
C ALA A 35 -8.25 2.80 -7.76
N VAL A 36 -8.81 3.04 -6.58
CA VAL A 36 -9.68 4.20 -6.32
C VAL A 36 -8.93 5.50 -6.58
N VAL A 37 -7.69 5.65 -6.08
CA VAL A 37 -6.91 6.89 -6.26
C VAL A 37 -6.50 7.10 -7.72
N ASN A 38 -6.15 6.04 -8.45
CA ASN A 38 -5.74 6.15 -9.85
C ASN A 38 -6.90 6.49 -10.80
N TYR A 39 -8.11 6.04 -10.49
CA TYR A 39 -9.29 6.25 -11.35
C TYR A 39 -10.26 7.31 -10.82
N ALA A 40 -9.93 7.97 -9.70
CA ALA A 40 -10.72 9.04 -9.10
C ALA A 40 -10.85 10.26 -10.02
N PRO A 41 -12.06 10.61 -10.52
CA PRO A 41 -12.26 11.76 -11.41
C PRO A 41 -12.01 13.11 -10.71
N PHE A 42 -12.14 13.16 -9.39
CA PHE A 42 -11.96 14.37 -8.56
C PHE A 42 -10.51 14.87 -8.52
N ILE A 43 -9.52 14.03 -8.86
CA ILE A 43 -8.11 14.47 -8.97
C ILE A 43 -7.85 15.23 -10.28
N LYS A 44 -8.66 14.98 -11.32
CA LYS A 44 -8.51 15.61 -12.64
C LYS A 44 -9.02 17.06 -12.70
N ASN A 45 -9.91 17.44 -11.78
CA ASN A 45 -10.61 18.74 -11.79
C ASN A 45 -10.03 19.78 -10.81
N LEU A 46 -8.85 19.53 -10.22
CA LEU A 46 -8.19 20.50 -9.35
C LEU A 46 -7.54 21.60 -10.22
N ASN A 47 -8.20 22.77 -10.27
CA ASN A 47 -7.86 23.96 -11.07
C ASN A 47 -6.36 24.29 -11.08
N PRO A 48 -5.74 24.64 -12.23
CA PRO A 48 -4.29 24.81 -12.40
C PRO A 48 -3.66 26.10 -11.83
N GLU A 49 -4.39 26.97 -11.13
CA GLU A 49 -3.90 28.30 -10.73
C GLU A 49 -3.07 28.34 -9.43
N ILE A 50 -3.00 27.25 -8.67
CA ILE A 50 -2.17 27.20 -7.45
C ILE A 50 -0.84 26.50 -7.83
N ASN A 51 0.27 26.77 -7.15
CA ASN A 51 1.53 26.03 -7.30
C ASN A 51 1.35 24.54 -6.87
N ILE A 52 0.74 23.74 -7.75
CA ILE A 52 -0.07 22.56 -7.42
C ILE A 52 0.69 21.25 -7.48
N ALA A 53 1.88 21.19 -8.11
CA ALA A 53 2.65 19.95 -8.17
C ALA A 53 2.92 19.38 -6.77
N THR A 54 3.28 20.25 -5.81
CA THR A 54 3.53 19.87 -4.42
C THR A 54 2.28 19.49 -3.65
N SER A 55 1.14 20.12 -3.94
CA SER A 55 -0.13 19.82 -3.25
C SER A 55 -0.80 18.56 -3.79
N LEU A 56 -0.65 18.25 -5.09
CA LEU A 56 -1.29 17.08 -5.71
C LEU A 56 -0.70 15.76 -5.23
N PHE A 57 0.62 15.61 -5.18
CA PHE A 57 1.20 14.35 -4.72
C PHE A 57 0.86 14.10 -3.24
N ALA A 58 0.91 15.15 -2.43
CA ALA A 58 0.56 15.07 -1.02
C ALA A 58 -0.92 14.68 -0.83
N PHE A 59 -1.80 15.24 -1.66
CA PHE A 59 -3.21 14.85 -1.71
C PHE A 59 -3.40 13.39 -2.14
N LYS A 60 -2.73 12.93 -3.21
CA LYS A 60 -2.80 11.53 -3.68
C LYS A 60 -2.36 10.55 -2.60
N ILE A 61 -1.23 10.81 -1.93
CA ILE A 61 -0.73 9.97 -0.84
C ILE A 61 -1.72 9.96 0.33
N SER A 62 -2.25 11.13 0.70
CA SER A 62 -3.20 11.25 1.82
C SER A 62 -4.53 10.54 1.50
N ALA A 63 -5.03 10.67 0.27
CA ALA A 63 -6.23 9.99 -0.20
C ALA A 63 -6.01 8.47 -0.22
N PHE A 64 -4.89 8.01 -0.76
CA PHE A 64 -4.53 6.60 -0.78
C PHE A 64 -4.47 6.02 0.62
N LEU A 65 -3.82 6.71 1.56
CA LEU A 65 -3.80 6.30 2.95
C LEU A 65 -5.16 6.28 3.59
N GLY A 66 -5.94 7.36 3.43
CA GLY A 66 -7.27 7.47 4.02
C GLY A 66 -8.19 6.34 3.54
N ILE A 67 -8.20 6.07 2.24
CA ILE A 67 -8.99 4.99 1.65
C ILE A 67 -8.46 3.62 2.10
N PHE A 68 -7.14 3.42 2.11
CA PHE A 68 -6.53 2.18 2.59
C PHE A 68 -6.94 1.88 4.03
N LEU A 69 -6.84 2.86 4.92
CA LEU A 69 -7.21 2.71 6.33
C LEU A 69 -8.70 2.46 6.47
N ALA A 70 -9.54 3.23 5.77
CA ALA A 70 -10.99 3.01 5.78
C ALA A 70 -11.31 1.57 5.34
N LEU A 71 -10.83 1.14 4.17
CA LEU A 71 -11.07 -0.22 3.68
C LEU A 71 -10.53 -1.27 4.64
N PHE A 72 -9.33 -1.09 5.19
CA PHE A 72 -8.75 -2.00 6.16
C PHE A 72 -9.64 -2.16 7.39
N PHE A 73 -10.12 -1.08 8.00
CA PHE A 73 -10.99 -1.15 9.18
C PHE A 73 -12.35 -1.78 8.85
N PHE A 74 -12.96 -1.42 7.71
CA PHE A 74 -14.25 -1.97 7.28
C PHE A 74 -14.16 -3.47 6.96
N LEU A 75 -13.17 -3.87 6.17
CA LEU A 75 -12.94 -5.27 5.79
C LEU A 75 -12.49 -6.11 6.97
N SER A 76 -11.69 -5.55 7.88
CA SER A 76 -11.23 -6.26 9.08
C SER A 76 -12.34 -6.54 10.09
N ARG A 77 -13.42 -5.73 10.12
CA ARG A 77 -14.61 -6.01 10.94
C ARG A 77 -15.59 -6.95 10.25
N SER A 78 -15.50 -7.09 8.93
CA SER A 78 -16.42 -7.90 8.15
C SER A 78 -16.15 -9.39 8.35
N ALA A 79 -17.17 -10.13 8.78
CA ALA A 79 -17.13 -11.60 8.95
C ALA A 79 -16.87 -12.36 7.63
N ILE A 80 -16.92 -11.67 6.48
CA ILE A 80 -16.73 -12.25 5.15
C ILE A 80 -15.35 -12.91 5.00
N LEU A 81 -14.30 -12.37 5.63
CA LEU A 81 -12.95 -12.94 5.58
C LEU A 81 -12.70 -14.09 6.56
N HIS A 82 -13.51 -14.23 7.61
CA HIS A 82 -13.41 -15.37 8.53
C HIS A 82 -13.76 -16.69 7.83
N SER A 83 -14.52 -16.66 6.73
CA SER A 83 -14.83 -17.86 5.93
C SER A 83 -13.65 -18.31 5.04
N LEU A 84 -12.88 -17.36 4.52
CA LEU A 84 -11.73 -17.63 3.64
C LEU A 84 -10.49 -18.05 4.43
N ALA A 85 -10.28 -17.48 5.63
CA ALA A 85 -9.13 -17.80 6.48
C ALA A 85 -9.27 -19.11 7.27
N ARG A 86 -10.50 -19.66 7.41
CA ARG A 86 -10.76 -20.86 8.23
C ARG A 86 -10.18 -22.15 7.65
N ASN A 87 -9.90 -22.18 6.35
CA ASN A 87 -9.31 -23.32 5.66
C ASN A 87 -7.78 -23.23 5.53
N SER A 88 -7.15 -22.15 6.00
CA SER A 88 -5.70 -22.03 5.93
C SER A 88 -5.04 -22.81 7.08
N PRO A 89 -4.05 -23.68 6.81
CA PRO A 89 -3.27 -24.37 7.83
C PRO A 89 -2.69 -23.37 8.85
N PRO A 90 -2.27 -23.81 10.05
CA PRO A 90 -1.49 -22.96 10.94
C PRO A 90 -0.22 -22.46 10.22
N GLY A 91 -0.30 -21.26 9.67
CA GLY A 91 0.72 -20.59 8.89
C GLY A 91 1.99 -20.45 9.71
N GLN A 92 3.08 -20.88 9.10
CA GLN A 92 4.40 -20.88 9.68
C GLN A 92 4.86 -19.43 9.92
N TRP A 93 5.55 -19.19 11.03
CA TRP A 93 6.00 -17.85 11.45
C TRP A 93 6.79 -17.10 10.35
N TRP A 94 7.49 -17.81 9.46
CA TRP A 94 8.22 -17.21 8.35
C TRP A 94 7.29 -16.61 7.28
N GLN A 95 6.07 -17.13 7.12
CA GLN A 95 5.10 -16.58 6.17
C GLN A 95 4.69 -15.17 6.59
N VAL A 96 4.52 -14.95 7.90
CA VAL A 96 4.23 -13.62 8.46
C VAL A 96 5.35 -12.64 8.12
N LEU A 97 6.60 -13.07 8.25
CA LEU A 97 7.78 -12.27 7.90
C LEU A 97 7.79 -11.93 6.41
N LEU A 98 7.60 -12.93 5.54
CA LEU A 98 7.57 -12.74 4.08
C LEU A 98 6.47 -11.76 3.66
N PHE A 99 5.23 -11.96 4.12
CA PHE A 99 4.13 -11.05 3.80
C PHE A 99 4.35 -9.64 4.36
N SER A 100 4.98 -9.50 5.53
CA SER A 100 5.31 -8.17 6.08
C SER A 100 6.28 -7.42 5.18
N VAL A 101 7.33 -8.09 4.70
CA VAL A 101 8.30 -7.49 3.75
C VAL A 101 7.60 -7.13 2.43
N LEU A 102 6.80 -8.04 1.88
CA LEU A 102 6.10 -7.83 0.62
C LEU A 102 5.08 -6.70 0.69
N HIS A 103 4.29 -6.62 1.75
CA HIS A 103 3.35 -5.52 1.96
C HIS A 103 4.06 -4.19 2.17
N THR A 104 5.13 -4.16 2.96
CA THR A 104 5.92 -2.94 3.16
C THR A 104 6.49 -2.45 1.83
N GLY A 105 7.08 -3.34 1.04
CA GLY A 105 7.70 -2.98 -0.22
C GLY A 105 6.68 -2.51 -1.27
N LEU A 106 5.53 -3.17 -1.37
CA LEU A 106 4.40 -2.70 -2.19
C LEU A 106 3.93 -1.31 -1.76
N LEU A 107 3.78 -1.11 -0.47
CA LEU A 107 3.32 0.15 0.11
C LEU A 107 4.29 1.30 -0.21
N VAL A 108 5.59 1.08 -0.02
CA VAL A 108 6.64 2.03 -0.40
C VAL A 108 6.61 2.31 -1.90
N SER A 109 6.54 1.26 -2.72
CA SER A 109 6.45 1.36 -4.19
C SER A 109 5.26 2.23 -4.64
N ILE A 110 4.08 2.04 -4.04
CA ILE A 110 2.88 2.85 -4.33
C ILE A 110 3.09 4.31 -3.92
N ILE A 111 3.57 4.59 -2.71
CA ILE A 111 3.82 5.96 -2.25
C ILE A 111 4.78 6.67 -3.20
N LEU A 112 5.90 6.02 -3.54
CA LEU A 112 6.90 6.57 -4.45
C LEU A 112 6.35 6.78 -5.86
N SER A 113 5.39 5.98 -6.31
CA SER A 113 4.73 6.18 -7.61
C SER A 113 3.91 7.47 -7.69
N PHE A 114 3.52 8.04 -6.55
CA PHE A 114 2.81 9.32 -6.51
C PHE A 114 3.75 10.53 -6.43
N LEU A 115 5.04 10.33 -6.13
CA LEU A 115 6.00 11.41 -6.02
C LEU A 115 6.32 12.00 -7.40
N PRO A 116 6.53 13.33 -7.49
CA PRO A 116 7.05 13.95 -8.70
C PRO A 116 8.50 13.54 -8.96
N ALA A 117 8.89 13.56 -10.24
CA ALA A 117 10.23 13.14 -10.69
C ALA A 117 11.36 13.91 -9.98
N ASP A 118 11.15 15.19 -9.68
CA ASP A 118 12.13 16.03 -8.98
C ASP A 118 12.50 15.45 -7.60
N ILE A 119 11.51 14.93 -6.85
CA ILE A 119 11.76 14.31 -5.54
C ILE A 119 12.38 12.92 -5.71
N ILE A 120 11.96 12.16 -6.73
CA ILE A 120 12.52 10.82 -7.01
C ILE A 120 14.01 10.92 -7.35
N ASN A 121 14.41 11.93 -8.11
CA ASN A 121 15.80 12.16 -8.52
C ASN A 121 16.74 12.45 -7.34
N HIS A 122 16.21 12.87 -6.20
CA HIS A 122 16.98 13.05 -4.96
C HIS A 122 17.14 11.75 -4.15
N LEU A 123 16.45 10.66 -4.50
CA LEU A 123 16.61 9.36 -3.85
C LEU A 123 17.88 8.66 -4.37
N SER A 124 18.40 7.72 -3.58
CA SER A 124 19.54 6.92 -4.01
C SER A 124 19.20 6.09 -5.27
N PRO A 125 20.18 5.84 -6.17
CA PRO A 125 19.95 5.06 -7.38
C PRO A 125 19.37 3.66 -7.11
N ALA A 126 19.79 3.04 -6.01
CA ALA A 126 19.27 1.73 -5.59
C ALA A 126 17.77 1.79 -5.26
N THR A 127 17.31 2.81 -4.51
CA THR A 127 15.89 2.99 -4.18
C THR A 127 15.06 3.24 -5.43
N GLN A 128 15.56 4.06 -6.35
CA GLN A 128 14.89 4.30 -7.63
C GLN A 128 14.77 3.00 -8.44
N TYR A 129 15.87 2.24 -8.56
CA TYR A 129 15.86 0.97 -9.29
C TYR A 129 14.90 -0.06 -8.70
N VAL A 130 14.87 -0.20 -7.37
CA VAL A 130 14.05 -1.23 -6.70
C VAL A 130 12.57 -0.85 -6.63
N PHE A 131 12.22 0.41 -6.40
CA PHE A 131 10.83 0.80 -6.11
C PHE A 131 10.18 1.69 -7.18
N THR A 132 10.95 2.41 -7.99
CA THR A 132 10.39 3.36 -8.96
C THR A 132 10.60 2.94 -10.41
N SER A 133 11.49 1.99 -10.71
CA SER A 133 11.58 1.41 -12.05
C SER A 133 10.27 0.72 -12.44
N GLU A 134 9.97 0.63 -13.74
CA GLU A 134 8.76 -0.07 -14.22
C GLU A 134 8.77 -1.54 -13.79
N PHE A 135 9.93 -2.18 -13.91
CA PHE A 135 10.11 -3.57 -13.52
C PHE A 135 10.02 -3.76 -12.00
N GLY A 136 10.63 -2.88 -11.21
CA GLY A 136 10.54 -2.91 -9.75
C GLY A 136 9.10 -2.72 -9.26
N ARG A 137 8.37 -1.75 -9.83
CA ARG A 137 6.95 -1.54 -9.54
C ARG A 137 6.12 -2.77 -9.89
N PHE A 138 6.34 -3.35 -11.07
CA PHE A 138 5.67 -4.59 -11.47
C PHE A 138 5.91 -5.70 -10.46
N LEU A 139 7.17 -5.96 -10.08
CA LEU A 139 7.51 -6.99 -9.11
C LEU A 139 6.83 -6.77 -7.74
N TRP A 140 6.85 -5.55 -7.22
CA TRP A 140 6.20 -5.23 -5.95
C TRP A 140 4.68 -5.39 -6.00
N ILE A 141 4.06 -5.13 -7.15
CA ILE A 141 2.63 -5.33 -7.38
C ILE A 141 2.29 -6.81 -7.58
N THR A 142 3.17 -7.64 -8.14
CA THR A 142 2.85 -9.05 -8.42
C THR A 142 3.27 -10.02 -7.33
N LEU A 143 4.43 -9.80 -6.70
CA LEU A 143 4.99 -10.71 -5.69
C LEU A 143 4.04 -11.02 -4.52
N PRO A 144 3.35 -10.04 -3.93
CA PRO A 144 2.40 -10.31 -2.84
C PRO A 144 1.24 -11.22 -3.26
N ILE A 145 0.74 -11.08 -4.50
CA ILE A 145 -0.32 -11.91 -5.05
C ILE A 145 0.18 -13.33 -5.28
N LEU A 146 1.35 -13.48 -5.90
CA LEU A 146 1.97 -14.78 -6.14
C LEU A 146 2.28 -15.51 -4.83
N ALA A 147 2.79 -14.80 -3.83
CA ALA A 147 3.02 -15.34 -2.51
C ALA A 147 1.71 -15.78 -1.85
N MET A 148 0.63 -15.02 -2.01
CA MET A 148 -0.68 -15.40 -1.49
C MET A 148 -1.19 -16.68 -2.17
N VAL A 149 -1.15 -16.77 -3.49
CA VAL A 149 -1.65 -17.94 -4.25
C VAL A 149 -0.77 -19.18 -4.04
N GLY A 150 0.55 -19.01 -3.96
CA GLY A 150 1.49 -20.13 -3.83
C GLY A 150 1.64 -20.68 -2.41
N LEU A 151 1.20 -19.94 -1.39
CA LEU A 151 1.33 -20.34 0.02
C LEU A 151 -0.01 -20.71 0.69
N THR A 152 -1.13 -20.58 -0.03
CA THR A 152 -2.47 -21.09 0.34
C THR A 152 -2.66 -22.52 -0.12
#